data_AF-A0A969KTC7-F1
#
_entry.id   AF-A0A969KTC7-F1
#
_cell.length_a   1.000
_cell.length_b   1.000
_cell.length_c   1.000
_cell.angle_alpha   90.00
_cell.angle_beta   90.00
_cell.angle_gamma   90.00
#
_symmetry.space_group_name_H-M   'P 1'
#
loop_
_entity.id
_entity.type
_entity.pdbx_description
1 polymer ?
#
loop_
_entity_poly.entity_id
_entity_poly.type
_entity_poly.pdbx_seq_one_letter_code
_entity_poly.pdbx_strand_id
1 'polypeptide(L)'
;MGQHQQALECFDRSLAYQPHNALAAFYRLTCLGLMGKIVTHGLQPATRSRLMQNLKTVLGLLKYRLLVLVSLIGVLAFGRGIWVERLKQVLPWVMSGLIIGLVVVDLWRNRSRLGFVWKTYFRSGILAYVRALGILVATLSTYLVAESVAPPFLQWGWANLVFGQPGNILFQPFNLMQLVSPVANPAVAIASDLVALILPTPVWAIALQPLRQSLAQVEWKSLLALGFWLLLVLGIPFWARLEERIFRRGANTWRQIAVRSTQFGLAHLIAGIPILAGLVLIVPGFLFACRYKYVHDRYFKRTQNFYEAQEAGVIASTADHAIYNAILVTLLVVTVLML
;
A
#
# COMPACT_ATOMS: atom_id res chain seq x y z
N MET A 1 -3.16 22.68 -15.28
CA MET A 1 -2.11 21.99 -16.07
C MET A 1 -0.77 22.75 -16.13
N GLY A 2 -0.71 24.05 -15.79
CA GLY A 2 0.51 24.87 -15.94
C GLY A 2 1.70 24.51 -15.05
N GLN A 3 1.50 24.02 -13.82
CA GLN A 3 2.61 23.77 -12.88
C GLN A 3 3.58 22.67 -13.35
N HIS A 4 3.10 21.59 -13.96
CA HIS A 4 3.98 20.55 -14.49
C HIS A 4 4.77 21.02 -15.72
N GLN A 5 4.21 21.95 -16.50
CA GLN A 5 4.89 22.52 -17.65
C GLN A 5 5.98 23.50 -17.22
N GLN A 6 5.70 24.37 -16.25
CA GLN A 6 6.71 25.22 -15.61
C GLN A 6 7.81 24.39 -14.96
N ALA A 7 7.46 23.32 -14.25
CA ALA A 7 8.45 22.40 -13.68
C ALA A 7 9.32 21.76 -14.77
N LEU A 8 8.71 21.31 -15.88
CA LEU A 8 9.43 20.74 -17.01
C LEU A 8 10.43 21.74 -17.61
N GLU A 9 10.02 23.01 -17.79
CA GLU A 9 10.90 24.09 -18.27
C GLU A 9 12.06 24.36 -17.30
N CYS A 10 11.80 24.37 -16.00
CA CYS A 10 12.85 24.50 -14.98
C CYS A 10 13.85 23.34 -15.06
N PHE A 11 13.39 22.09 -15.24
CA PHE A 11 14.28 20.95 -15.39
C PHE A 11 15.04 20.97 -16.71
N ASP A 12 14.41 21.43 -17.80
CA ASP A 12 15.08 21.64 -19.09
C ASP A 12 16.22 22.66 -18.95
N ARG A 13 16.00 23.78 -18.24
CA ARG A 13 17.06 24.76 -17.94
C ARG A 13 18.17 24.14 -17.08
N SER A 14 17.80 23.43 -16.01
CA SER A 14 18.78 22.77 -15.12
C SER A 14 19.68 21.78 -15.88
N LEU A 15 19.11 20.99 -16.79
CA LEU A 15 19.87 20.02 -17.59
C LEU A 15 20.66 20.68 -18.72
N ALA A 16 20.29 21.88 -19.16
CA ALA A 16 21.13 22.67 -20.08
C ALA A 16 22.42 23.12 -19.39
N TYR A 17 22.37 23.50 -18.11
CA TYR A 17 23.56 23.83 -17.31
C TYR A 17 24.34 22.60 -16.84
N GLN A 18 23.64 21.53 -16.43
CA GLN A 18 24.25 20.30 -15.92
C GLN A 18 23.62 19.05 -16.60
N PRO A 19 24.11 18.65 -17.79
CA PRO A 19 23.53 17.54 -18.56
C PRO A 19 23.52 16.18 -17.84
N HIS A 20 24.38 16.02 -16.83
CA HIS A 20 24.53 14.79 -16.06
C HIS A 20 23.83 14.82 -14.69
N ASN A 21 23.03 15.85 -14.41
CA ASN A 21 22.27 15.92 -13.16
C ASN A 21 21.13 14.89 -13.17
N ALA A 22 21.38 13.74 -12.57
CA ALA A 22 20.44 12.61 -12.54
C ALA A 22 19.11 12.93 -11.84
N LEU A 23 19.14 13.80 -10.83
CA LEU A 23 17.93 14.20 -10.10
C LEU A 23 17.03 15.09 -10.96
N ALA A 24 17.60 16.06 -11.68
CA ALA A 24 16.89 16.86 -12.67
C ALA A 24 16.33 15.99 -13.81
N ALA A 25 17.14 15.05 -14.32
CA ALA A 25 16.69 14.10 -15.36
C ALA A 25 15.53 13.21 -14.87
N PHE A 26 15.59 12.72 -13.63
CA PHE A 26 14.53 11.93 -13.01
C PHE A 26 13.23 12.71 -12.87
N TYR A 27 13.27 13.93 -12.32
CA TYR A 27 12.07 14.74 -12.16
C TYR A 27 11.49 15.21 -13.49
N ARG A 28 12.33 15.45 -14.49
CA ARG A 28 11.89 15.71 -15.86
C ARG A 28 11.12 14.54 -16.45
N LEU A 29 11.68 13.32 -16.37
CA LEU A 29 11.01 12.09 -16.83
C LEU A 29 9.69 11.87 -16.08
N THR A 30 9.67 12.15 -14.77
CA THR A 30 8.47 12.07 -13.94
C THR A 30 7.41 13.05 -14.40
N CYS A 31 7.76 14.32 -14.69
CA CYS A 31 6.84 15.31 -15.24
C CYS A 31 6.28 14.85 -16.59
N LEU A 32 7.11 14.33 -17.49
CA LEU A 32 6.64 13.76 -18.76
C LEU A 32 5.67 12.60 -18.56
N GLY A 33 5.91 11.73 -17.58
CA GLY A 33 5.04 10.61 -17.23
C GLY A 33 3.70 11.06 -16.64
N LEU A 34 3.74 12.01 -15.71
CA LEU A 34 2.55 12.63 -15.14
C LEU A 34 1.71 13.35 -16.20
N MET A 35 2.34 13.93 -17.21
CA MET A 35 1.66 14.55 -18.35
C MET A 35 1.22 13.56 -19.44
N GLY A 36 1.60 12.27 -19.34
CA GLY A 36 1.32 11.27 -20.38
C GLY A 36 2.08 11.50 -21.69
N LYS A 37 3.17 12.28 -21.67
CA LYS A 37 3.95 12.72 -22.84
C LYS A 37 5.20 11.86 -23.11
N ILE A 38 5.49 10.84 -22.30
CA ILE A 38 6.68 9.98 -22.52
C ILE A 38 6.65 9.35 -23.91
N VAL A 39 5.52 8.77 -24.31
CA VAL A 39 5.39 8.07 -25.59
C VAL A 39 5.52 9.05 -26.76
N THR A 40 4.86 10.21 -26.69
CA THR A 40 4.92 11.20 -27.76
C THR A 40 6.34 11.75 -27.96
N HIS A 41 7.07 12.01 -26.88
CA HIS A 41 8.49 12.39 -26.95
C HIS A 41 9.40 11.25 -27.40
N GLY A 42 9.03 9.99 -27.14
CA GLY A 42 9.76 8.83 -27.64
C GLY A 42 9.63 8.64 -29.16
N LEU A 43 8.46 8.98 -29.72
CA LEU A 43 8.17 8.84 -31.15
C LEU A 43 8.75 9.98 -32.00
N GLN A 44 8.98 11.16 -31.43
CA GLN A 44 9.51 12.32 -32.15
C GLN A 44 11.06 12.30 -32.20
N PRO A 45 11.69 12.26 -33.40
CA PRO A 45 13.15 12.18 -33.52
C PRO A 45 13.90 13.30 -32.78
N ALA A 46 13.39 14.53 -32.84
CA ALA A 46 14.00 15.71 -32.22
C ALA A 46 14.08 15.64 -30.68
N THR A 47 13.15 14.93 -30.02
CA THR A 47 13.11 14.83 -28.56
C THR A 47 13.55 13.46 -28.04
N ARG A 48 13.56 12.43 -28.90
CA ARG A 48 13.98 11.07 -28.57
C ARG A 48 15.40 11.01 -28.03
N SER A 49 16.36 11.69 -28.65
CA SER A 49 17.76 11.69 -28.18
C SER A 49 17.88 12.24 -26.75
N ARG A 50 17.22 13.37 -26.47
CA ARG A 50 17.15 13.95 -25.11
C ARG A 50 16.45 13.03 -24.11
N LEU A 51 15.39 12.34 -24.52
CA LEU A 51 14.70 11.36 -23.67
C LEU A 51 15.63 10.20 -23.31
N MET A 52 16.33 9.63 -24.29
CA MET A 52 17.28 8.54 -24.10
C MET A 52 18.48 8.95 -23.26
N GLN A 53 19.00 10.17 -23.43
CA GLN A 53 20.08 10.71 -22.59
C GLN A 53 19.63 10.82 -21.13
N ASN A 54 18.46 11.40 -20.86
CA ASN A 54 17.93 11.49 -19.50
C ASN A 54 17.71 10.10 -18.90
N LEU A 55 17.17 9.17 -19.67
CA LEU A 55 16.99 7.79 -19.24
C LEU A 55 18.34 7.14 -18.91
N LYS A 56 19.37 7.32 -19.75
CA LYS A 56 20.73 6.84 -19.51
C LYS A 56 21.33 7.44 -18.24
N THR A 57 21.15 8.74 -18.00
CA THR A 57 21.63 9.42 -16.78
C THR A 57 20.95 8.86 -15.53
N VAL A 58 19.62 8.68 -15.56
CA VAL A 58 18.86 8.11 -14.44
C VAL A 58 19.22 6.64 -14.22
N LEU A 59 19.31 5.84 -15.28
CA LEU A 59 19.75 4.45 -15.19
C LEU A 59 21.20 4.34 -14.71
N GLY A 60 22.08 5.27 -15.04
CA GLY A 60 23.44 5.33 -14.52
C GLY A 60 23.47 5.50 -13.00
N LEU A 61 22.65 6.41 -12.47
CA LEU A 61 22.49 6.59 -11.02
C LEU A 61 21.83 5.37 -10.35
N LEU A 62 20.81 4.79 -11.00
CA LEU A 62 20.06 3.67 -10.46
C LEU A 62 20.81 2.34 -10.59
N LYS A 63 21.71 2.16 -11.54
CA LYS A 63 22.38 0.87 -11.84
C LYS A 63 22.98 0.27 -10.59
N TYR A 64 23.79 1.03 -9.85
CA TYR A 64 24.44 0.52 -8.64
C TYR A 64 23.44 0.30 -7.51
N ARG A 65 22.41 1.14 -7.39
CA ARG A 65 21.35 0.97 -6.38
C ARG A 65 20.51 -0.27 -6.65
N LEU A 66 20.15 -0.51 -7.90
CA LEU A 66 19.42 -1.69 -8.35
C LEU A 66 20.28 -2.94 -8.22
N LEU A 67 21.57 -2.87 -8.56
CA LEU A 67 22.50 -3.98 -8.37
C LEU A 67 22.61 -4.34 -6.88
N VAL A 68 22.80 -3.36 -6.00
CA VAL A 68 22.82 -3.59 -4.54
C VAL A 68 21.50 -4.18 -4.07
N LEU A 69 20.37 -3.65 -4.53
CA LEU A 69 19.05 -4.15 -4.16
C LEU A 69 18.83 -5.60 -4.62
N VAL A 70 19.14 -5.92 -5.88
CA VAL A 70 19.01 -7.26 -6.44
C VAL A 70 19.97 -8.23 -5.76
N SER A 71 21.21 -7.82 -5.50
CA SER A 71 22.16 -8.63 -4.75
C SER A 71 21.69 -8.88 -3.31
N LEU A 72 21.14 -7.86 -2.64
CA LEU A 72 20.57 -8.01 -1.30
C LEU A 72 19.38 -8.96 -1.30
N ILE A 73 18.45 -8.82 -2.25
CA ILE A 73 17.33 -9.75 -2.43
C ILE A 73 17.85 -11.16 -2.72
N GLY A 74 18.85 -11.32 -3.57
CA GLY A 74 19.45 -12.61 -3.88
C GLY A 74 20.10 -13.28 -2.66
N VAL A 75 20.85 -12.51 -1.86
CA VAL A 75 21.43 -12.99 -0.59
C VAL A 75 20.34 -13.36 0.40
N LEU A 76 19.27 -12.57 0.51
CA LEU A 76 18.14 -12.87 1.40
C LEU A 76 17.34 -14.08 0.91
N ALA A 77 17.14 -14.25 -0.38
CA ALA A 77 16.35 -15.34 -0.94
C ALA A 77 17.10 -16.68 -0.93
N PHE A 78 18.39 -16.67 -1.30
CA PHE A 78 19.16 -17.90 -1.54
C PHE A 78 20.34 -18.11 -0.60
N GLY A 79 20.74 -17.08 0.14
CA GLY A 79 21.85 -17.16 1.08
C GLY A 79 21.56 -18.14 2.22
N ARG A 80 22.61 -18.86 2.61
CA ARG A 80 22.63 -19.76 3.76
C ARG A 80 23.74 -19.31 4.71
N GLY A 81 23.51 -19.43 6.00
CA GLY A 81 24.50 -19.12 7.04
C GLY A 81 23.92 -18.31 8.19
N ILE A 82 24.59 -18.36 9.34
CA ILE A 82 24.10 -17.79 10.60
C ILE A 82 23.71 -16.31 10.45
N TRP A 83 24.51 -15.52 9.71
CA TRP A 83 24.24 -14.09 9.50
C TRP A 83 23.02 -13.83 8.61
N VAL A 84 22.84 -14.61 7.54
CA VAL A 84 21.68 -14.47 6.64
C VAL A 84 20.41 -14.86 7.38
N GLU A 85 20.43 -15.94 8.15
CA GLU A 85 19.27 -16.38 8.94
C GLU A 85 18.91 -15.38 10.04
N ARG A 86 19.91 -14.83 10.75
CA ARG A 86 19.68 -13.72 11.69
C ARG A 86 19.09 -12.50 10.99
N LEU A 87 19.57 -12.15 9.80
CA LEU A 87 19.03 -11.03 9.04
C LEU A 87 17.58 -11.27 8.63
N LYS A 88 17.24 -12.47 8.12
CA LYS A 88 15.86 -12.86 7.80
C LYS A 88 14.93 -12.79 9.03
N GLN A 89 15.45 -13.11 10.22
CA GLN A 89 14.68 -12.99 11.47
C GLN A 89 14.47 -11.54 11.89
N VAL A 90 15.49 -10.67 11.81
CA VAL A 90 15.40 -9.27 12.25
C VAL A 90 14.67 -8.37 11.25
N LEU A 91 14.79 -8.65 9.96
CA LEU A 91 14.28 -7.77 8.90
C LEU A 91 12.76 -7.52 8.97
N PRO A 92 11.88 -8.53 9.18
CA PRO A 92 10.44 -8.30 9.37
C PRO A 92 10.13 -7.32 10.52
N TRP A 93 10.85 -7.40 11.64
CA TRP A 93 10.72 -6.48 12.79
C TRP A 93 11.08 -5.05 12.42
N VAL A 94 12.22 -4.86 11.77
CA VAL A 94 12.66 -3.55 11.30
C VAL A 94 11.65 -2.96 10.32
N MET A 95 11.20 -3.75 9.33
CA MET A 95 10.22 -3.29 8.34
C MET A 95 8.88 -2.92 8.98
N SER A 96 8.40 -3.70 9.94
CA SER A 96 7.16 -3.42 10.65
C SER A 96 7.26 -2.14 11.48
N GLY A 97 8.38 -1.94 12.19
CA GLY A 97 8.65 -0.70 12.92
C GLY A 97 8.69 0.52 11.99
N LEU A 98 9.33 0.39 10.82
CA LEU A 98 9.37 1.46 9.80
C LEU A 98 7.98 1.79 9.26
N ILE A 99 7.15 0.78 9.00
CA ILE A 99 5.77 0.98 8.50
C ILE A 99 4.91 1.67 9.56
N ILE A 100 4.93 1.19 10.80
CA ILE A 100 4.19 1.81 11.91
C ILE A 100 4.64 3.26 12.07
N GLY A 101 5.97 3.50 12.09
CA GLY A 101 6.54 4.84 12.17
C GLY A 101 6.09 5.74 11.02
N LEU A 102 6.05 5.22 9.79
CA LEU A 102 5.58 5.95 8.61
C LEU A 102 4.11 6.34 8.74
N VAL A 103 3.24 5.42 9.14
CA VAL A 103 1.80 5.69 9.37
C VAL A 103 1.62 6.75 10.46
N VAL A 104 2.32 6.62 11.59
CA VAL A 104 2.26 7.59 12.70
C VAL A 104 2.74 8.98 12.26
N VAL A 105 3.87 9.06 11.55
CA VAL A 105 4.39 10.35 11.04
C VAL A 105 3.43 10.98 10.05
N ASP A 106 2.82 10.20 9.16
CA ASP A 106 1.85 10.70 8.19
C ASP A 106 0.58 11.21 8.87
N LEU A 107 0.04 10.46 9.84
CA LEU A 107 -1.09 10.89 10.66
C LEU A 107 -0.78 12.17 11.44
N TRP A 108 0.41 12.26 12.04
CA TRP A 108 0.84 13.46 12.76
C TRP A 108 0.94 14.68 11.85
N ARG A 109 1.57 14.53 10.66
CA ARG A 109 1.65 15.59 9.65
C ARG A 109 0.29 16.05 9.16
N ASN A 110 -0.70 15.16 9.14
CA ASN A 110 -2.06 15.43 8.71
C ASN A 110 -3.06 15.62 9.87
N ARG A 111 -2.61 15.81 11.11
CA ARG A 111 -3.48 15.90 12.31
C ARG A 111 -4.53 17.01 12.23
N SER A 112 -4.20 18.14 11.60
CA SER A 112 -5.15 19.25 11.37
C SER A 112 -6.23 18.93 10.33
N ARG A 113 -6.07 17.82 9.60
CA ARG A 113 -6.97 17.36 8.54
C ARG A 113 -7.73 16.11 8.92
N LEU A 114 -7.76 15.68 10.18
CA LEU A 114 -8.53 14.48 10.59
C LEU A 114 -10.04 14.62 10.31
N GLY A 115 -10.58 15.83 10.21
CA GLY A 115 -11.94 16.05 9.71
C GLY A 115 -12.19 15.51 8.29
N PHE A 116 -11.14 15.36 7.48
CA PHE A 116 -11.21 14.69 6.18
C PHE A 116 -11.48 13.19 6.30
N VAL A 117 -10.89 12.51 7.29
CA VAL A 117 -11.14 11.09 7.60
C VAL A 117 -12.61 10.91 7.98
N TRP A 118 -13.11 11.76 8.89
CA TRP A 118 -14.51 11.75 9.31
C TRP A 118 -15.47 11.96 8.12
N LYS A 119 -15.18 12.95 7.27
CA LYS A 119 -15.99 13.21 6.07
C LYS A 119 -15.96 12.01 5.11
N THR A 120 -14.82 11.35 4.97
CA THR A 120 -14.65 10.21 4.05
C THR A 120 -15.46 9.00 4.48
N TYR A 121 -15.42 8.62 5.76
CA TYR A 121 -16.16 7.43 6.22
C TYR A 121 -17.62 7.71 6.55
N PHE A 122 -17.93 8.83 7.19
CA PHE A 122 -19.27 9.06 7.76
C PHE A 122 -20.17 9.95 6.91
N ARG A 123 -19.63 10.78 6.00
CA ARG A 123 -20.44 11.65 5.12
C ARG A 123 -20.60 11.15 3.68
N SER A 124 -19.96 10.04 3.31
CA SER A 124 -20.05 9.49 1.94
C SER A 124 -21.39 8.80 1.63
N GLY A 125 -22.19 8.51 2.66
CA GLY A 125 -23.49 7.86 2.55
C GLY A 125 -23.41 6.35 2.24
N ILE A 126 -24.52 5.64 2.43
CA ILE A 126 -24.58 4.17 2.29
C ILE A 126 -24.21 3.69 0.87
N LEU A 127 -24.54 4.48 -0.16
CA LEU A 127 -24.22 4.13 -1.54
C LEU A 127 -22.71 4.03 -1.80
N ALA A 128 -21.86 4.74 -1.06
CA ALA A 128 -20.41 4.59 -1.18
C ALA A 128 -19.93 3.23 -0.65
N TYR A 129 -20.51 2.77 0.47
CA TYR A 129 -20.22 1.44 1.02
C TYR A 129 -20.70 0.32 0.10
N VAL A 130 -21.91 0.44 -0.48
CA VAL A 130 -22.42 -0.55 -1.45
C VAL A 130 -21.51 -0.63 -2.67
N ARG A 131 -21.05 0.52 -3.21
CA ARG A 131 -20.09 0.53 -4.32
C ARG A 131 -18.75 -0.09 -3.93
N ALA A 132 -18.18 0.31 -2.79
CA ALA A 132 -16.92 -0.22 -2.31
C ALA A 132 -16.98 -1.74 -2.07
N LEU A 133 -18.08 -2.25 -1.51
CA LEU A 133 -18.33 -3.67 -1.36
C LEU A 133 -18.45 -4.37 -2.72
N GLY A 134 -19.18 -3.79 -3.67
CA GLY A 134 -19.26 -4.33 -5.04
C GLY A 134 -17.90 -4.39 -5.73
N ILE A 135 -17.06 -3.37 -5.55
CA ILE A 135 -15.67 -3.35 -6.05
C ILE A 135 -14.85 -4.44 -5.35
N LEU A 136 -15.01 -4.65 -4.04
CA LEU A 136 -14.35 -5.73 -3.29
C LEU A 136 -14.73 -7.11 -3.81
N VAL A 137 -16.03 -7.38 -3.97
CA VAL A 137 -16.51 -8.65 -4.53
C VAL A 137 -15.96 -8.87 -5.94
N ALA A 138 -15.96 -7.85 -6.80
CA ALA A 138 -15.39 -7.95 -8.14
C ALA A 138 -13.89 -8.25 -8.12
N THR A 139 -13.12 -7.58 -7.25
CA THR A 139 -11.68 -7.82 -7.09
C THR A 139 -11.40 -9.23 -6.60
N LEU A 140 -12.07 -9.69 -5.54
CA LEU A 140 -11.86 -11.03 -4.98
C LEU A 140 -12.28 -12.13 -5.96
N SER A 141 -13.43 -11.96 -6.64
CA SER A 141 -13.87 -12.91 -7.67
C SER A 141 -12.90 -12.99 -8.83
N THR A 142 -12.39 -11.84 -9.30
CA THR A 142 -11.36 -11.79 -10.35
C THR A 142 -10.08 -12.49 -9.89
N TYR A 143 -9.66 -12.27 -8.64
CA TYR A 143 -8.50 -12.93 -8.07
C TYR A 143 -8.64 -14.45 -8.08
N LEU A 144 -9.77 -14.98 -7.57
CA LEU A 144 -10.03 -16.42 -7.52
C LEU A 144 -10.02 -17.06 -8.92
N VAL A 145 -10.66 -16.41 -9.90
CA VAL A 145 -10.65 -16.87 -11.29
C VAL A 145 -9.22 -16.84 -11.85
N ALA A 146 -8.50 -15.73 -11.65
CA ALA A 146 -7.15 -15.58 -12.16
C ALA A 146 -6.18 -16.59 -11.52
N GLU A 147 -6.30 -16.86 -10.22
CA GLU A 147 -5.50 -17.85 -9.49
C GLU A 147 -5.70 -19.27 -10.04
N SER A 148 -6.93 -19.65 -10.41
CA SER A 148 -7.23 -20.98 -10.94
C SER A 148 -6.55 -21.30 -12.28
N VAL A 149 -6.15 -20.28 -13.03
CA VAL A 149 -5.52 -20.43 -14.37
C VAL A 149 -4.09 -19.90 -14.42
N ALA A 150 -3.63 -19.19 -13.38
CA ALA A 150 -2.33 -18.54 -13.38
C ALA A 150 -1.19 -19.55 -13.19
N PRO A 151 -0.11 -19.46 -13.98
CA PRO A 151 1.08 -20.23 -13.71
C PRO A 151 1.73 -19.83 -12.37
N PRO A 152 2.44 -20.74 -11.68
CA PRO A 152 2.96 -20.51 -10.32
C PRO A 152 3.84 -19.26 -10.17
N PHE A 153 4.61 -18.91 -11.20
CA PHE A 153 5.50 -17.74 -11.14
C PHE A 153 4.74 -16.41 -10.99
N LEU A 154 3.46 -16.33 -11.35
CA LEU A 154 2.66 -15.11 -11.14
C LEU A 154 2.26 -14.93 -9.68
N GLN A 155 2.31 -15.97 -8.86
CA GLN A 155 2.05 -15.87 -7.42
C GLN A 155 3.26 -15.31 -6.66
N TRP A 156 4.37 -15.07 -7.35
CA TRP A 156 5.58 -14.54 -6.74
C TRP A 156 5.50 -13.02 -6.60
N GLY A 157 5.89 -12.53 -5.42
CA GLY A 157 6.21 -11.14 -5.13
C GLY A 157 7.61 -11.09 -4.53
N TRP A 158 8.29 -9.94 -4.64
CA TRP A 158 9.62 -9.81 -4.04
C TRP A 158 9.58 -9.92 -2.52
N ALA A 159 8.46 -9.55 -1.89
CA ALA A 159 8.25 -9.74 -0.46
C ALA A 159 8.25 -11.24 -0.09
N ASN A 160 7.66 -12.10 -0.91
CA ASN A 160 7.69 -13.55 -0.70
C ASN A 160 9.13 -14.07 -0.67
N LEU A 161 9.97 -13.59 -1.59
CA LEU A 161 11.36 -14.02 -1.69
C LEU A 161 12.20 -13.59 -0.48
N VAL A 162 11.87 -12.44 0.12
CA VAL A 162 12.64 -11.86 1.23
C VAL A 162 12.14 -12.31 2.59
N PHE A 163 10.82 -12.39 2.78
CA PHE A 163 10.18 -12.65 4.07
C PHE A 163 9.63 -14.08 4.21
N GLY A 164 9.65 -14.88 3.14
CA GLY A 164 9.08 -16.23 3.13
C GLY A 164 7.55 -16.27 3.20
N GLN A 165 6.89 -15.11 3.20
CA GLN A 165 5.44 -14.96 3.30
C GLN A 165 4.93 -14.13 2.13
N PRO A 166 3.86 -14.54 1.43
CA PRO A 166 3.24 -13.72 0.41
C PRO A 166 2.64 -12.46 1.01
N GLY A 167 2.76 -11.33 0.31
CA GLY A 167 1.86 -10.20 0.57
C GLY A 167 2.46 -8.81 0.49
N ASN A 168 1.57 -7.85 0.71
CA ASN A 168 1.90 -6.43 0.77
C ASN A 168 2.75 -6.15 2.01
N ILE A 169 3.88 -5.47 1.83
CA ILE A 169 4.77 -5.12 2.93
C ILE A 169 4.06 -4.31 4.01
N LEU A 170 3.03 -3.53 3.66
CA LEU A 170 2.20 -2.79 4.60
C LEU A 170 1.57 -3.67 5.70
N PHE A 171 1.38 -4.96 5.44
CA PHE A 171 0.82 -5.92 6.39
C PHE A 171 1.87 -6.72 7.17
N GLN A 172 3.17 -6.43 7.03
CA GLN A 172 4.22 -7.07 7.82
C GLN A 172 4.00 -6.98 9.34
N PRO A 173 3.47 -5.88 9.91
CA PRO A 173 3.13 -5.87 11.33
C PRO A 173 2.16 -6.99 11.73
N PHE A 174 1.15 -7.29 10.92
CA PHE A 174 0.22 -8.40 11.19
C PHE A 174 0.91 -9.76 11.09
N ASN A 175 1.76 -9.95 10.08
CA ASN A 175 2.51 -11.21 9.90
C ASN A 175 3.44 -11.48 11.10
N LEU A 176 4.11 -10.43 11.63
CA LEU A 176 4.90 -10.55 12.84
C LEU A 176 4.09 -10.98 14.05
N MET A 177 2.89 -10.41 14.22
CA MET A 177 2.04 -10.75 15.36
C MET A 177 1.62 -12.23 15.33
N GLN A 178 1.48 -12.82 14.14
CA GLN A 178 1.25 -14.27 14.00
C GLN A 178 2.49 -15.08 14.41
N LEU A 179 3.70 -14.63 14.06
CA LEU A 179 4.96 -15.32 14.41
C LEU A 179 5.29 -15.26 15.91
N VAL A 180 4.84 -14.23 16.63
CA VAL A 180 5.11 -14.05 18.08
C VAL A 180 4.18 -14.91 18.95
N SER A 181 3.65 -16.02 18.44
CA SER A 181 2.90 -16.97 19.29
C SER A 181 3.79 -17.37 20.45
N PRO A 182 3.31 -17.25 21.70
CA PRO A 182 4.12 -17.63 22.84
C PRO A 182 4.50 -19.09 22.62
N VAL A 183 5.79 -19.33 22.39
CA VAL A 183 6.38 -20.63 22.71
C VAL A 183 5.99 -20.81 24.17
N ALA A 184 5.05 -21.71 24.45
CA ALA A 184 4.65 -22.04 25.81
C ALA A 184 5.94 -22.28 26.57
N ASN A 185 6.33 -21.35 27.45
CA ASN A 185 7.60 -21.43 28.12
C ASN A 185 7.45 -22.62 29.08
N PRO A 186 8.07 -23.78 28.81
CA PRO A 186 7.74 -25.00 29.54
C PRO A 186 8.03 -24.84 31.03
N ALA A 187 9.00 -23.98 31.39
CA ALA A 187 9.31 -23.62 32.77
C ALA A 187 8.19 -22.84 33.49
N VAL A 188 7.41 -22.02 32.78
CA VAL A 188 6.28 -21.26 33.37
C VAL A 188 5.07 -22.17 33.58
N ALA A 189 4.82 -23.11 32.66
CA ALA A 189 3.79 -24.14 32.84
C ALA A 189 4.11 -25.07 34.02
N ILE A 190 5.37 -25.50 34.15
CA ILE A 190 5.82 -26.34 35.28
C ILE A 190 5.73 -25.59 36.61
N ALA A 191 6.07 -24.29 36.65
CA ALA A 191 5.97 -23.47 37.86
C ALA A 191 4.51 -23.18 38.27
N SER A 192 3.59 -22.98 37.32
CA SER A 192 2.17 -22.80 37.64
C SER A 192 1.54 -24.08 38.19
N ASP A 193 1.94 -25.25 37.67
CA ASP A 193 1.43 -26.55 38.13
C ASP A 193 1.97 -26.90 39.53
N LEU A 194 3.24 -26.58 39.81
CA LEU A 194 3.83 -26.75 41.15
C LEU A 194 3.22 -25.80 42.19
N VAL A 195 2.98 -24.54 41.84
CA VAL A 195 2.35 -23.56 42.74
C VAL A 195 0.88 -23.92 43.02
N ALA A 196 0.16 -24.45 42.03
CA ALA A 196 -1.21 -24.95 42.20
C ALA A 196 -1.29 -26.20 43.09
N LEU A 197 -0.21 -27.00 43.18
CA LEU A 197 -0.12 -28.17 44.05
C LEU A 197 0.16 -27.83 45.53
N ILE A 198 0.79 -26.68 45.81
CA ILE A 198 1.35 -26.37 47.14
C ILE A 198 0.46 -25.41 47.94
N LEU A 199 -0.36 -24.58 47.28
CA LEU A 199 -1.17 -23.57 47.96
C LEU A 199 -2.68 -23.85 47.81
N PRO A 200 -3.46 -23.96 48.89
CA PRO A 200 -4.91 -24.02 48.79
C PRO A 200 -5.41 -22.70 48.19
N THR A 201 -5.94 -22.77 46.97
CA THR A 201 -6.55 -21.63 46.30
C THR A 201 -7.81 -21.24 47.08
N PRO A 202 -7.94 -20.00 47.56
CA PRO A 202 -9.14 -19.59 48.26
C PRO A 202 -10.34 -19.63 47.29
N VAL A 203 -11.51 -20.07 47.78
CA VAL A 203 -12.71 -20.34 46.95
C VAL A 203 -13.13 -19.15 46.07
N TRP A 204 -12.89 -17.92 46.52
CA TRP A 204 -13.15 -16.70 45.74
C TRP A 204 -12.18 -16.50 44.55
N ALA A 205 -10.95 -17.03 44.63
CA ALA A 205 -9.99 -16.99 43.53
C ALA A 205 -10.36 -18.00 42.43
N ILE A 206 -11.03 -19.11 42.79
CA ILE A 206 -11.58 -20.08 41.84
C ILE A 206 -12.75 -19.47 41.06
N ALA A 207 -13.63 -18.70 41.74
CA ALA A 207 -14.76 -18.02 41.10
C ALA A 207 -14.33 -16.89 40.14
N LEU A 208 -13.20 -16.22 40.42
CA LEU A 208 -12.62 -15.17 39.57
C LEU A 208 -11.63 -15.71 38.52
N GLN A 209 -11.25 -16.99 38.59
CA GLN A 209 -10.29 -17.62 37.67
C GLN A 209 -10.76 -17.62 36.22
N PRO A 210 -12.03 -17.91 35.89
CA PRO A 210 -12.53 -17.82 34.52
C PRO A 210 -12.53 -16.39 33.98
N LEU A 211 -12.85 -15.40 34.83
CA LEU A 211 -12.83 -13.99 34.46
C LEU A 211 -11.40 -13.46 34.30
N ARG A 212 -10.47 -13.92 35.13
CA ARG A 212 -9.05 -13.55 35.06
C ARG A 212 -8.34 -14.25 33.91
N GLN A 213 -8.68 -15.51 33.62
CA GLN A 213 -8.20 -16.22 32.43
C GLN A 213 -8.77 -15.58 31.15
N SER A 214 -10.05 -15.20 31.10
CA SER A 214 -10.63 -14.55 29.92
C SER A 214 -10.12 -13.10 29.72
N LEU A 215 -9.91 -12.33 30.80
CA LEU A 215 -9.34 -10.98 30.72
C LEU A 215 -7.81 -10.98 30.50
N ALA A 216 -7.08 -11.97 31.02
CA ALA A 216 -5.65 -12.15 30.76
C ALA A 216 -5.35 -12.80 29.39
N GLN A 217 -6.38 -13.34 28.72
CA GLN A 217 -6.30 -13.87 27.36
C GLN A 217 -6.69 -12.87 26.27
N VAL A 218 -6.87 -11.57 26.58
CA VAL A 218 -6.65 -10.57 25.54
C VAL A 218 -5.16 -10.62 25.20
N GLU A 219 -4.82 -11.51 24.27
CA GLU A 219 -3.45 -11.71 23.84
C GLU A 219 -2.89 -10.35 23.42
N TRP A 220 -1.70 -10.01 23.90
CA TRP A 220 -1.03 -8.76 23.54
C TRP A 220 -1.00 -8.52 22.02
N LYS A 221 -0.95 -9.61 21.25
CA LYS A 221 -1.11 -9.65 19.81
C LYS A 221 -2.41 -9.01 19.32
N SER A 222 -3.54 -9.32 19.94
CA SER A 222 -4.86 -8.77 19.61
C SER A 222 -4.89 -7.26 19.84
N LEU A 223 -4.30 -6.79 20.95
CA LEU A 223 -4.17 -5.34 21.21
C LEU A 223 -3.28 -4.65 20.18
N LEU A 224 -2.15 -5.26 19.81
CA LEU A 224 -1.27 -4.72 18.77
C LEU A 224 -1.96 -4.72 17.40
N ALA A 225 -2.69 -5.77 17.06
CA ALA A 225 -3.42 -5.90 15.80
C ALA A 225 -4.52 -4.84 15.70
N LEU A 226 -5.32 -4.67 16.77
CA LEU A 226 -6.35 -3.64 16.85
C LEU A 226 -5.75 -2.22 16.85
N GLY A 227 -4.64 -2.01 17.54
CA GLY A 227 -3.93 -0.73 17.55
C GLY A 227 -3.41 -0.36 16.16
N PHE A 228 -2.77 -1.30 15.47
CA PHE A 228 -2.28 -1.07 14.11
C PHE A 228 -3.42 -0.93 13.10
N TRP A 229 -4.49 -1.73 13.23
CA TRP A 229 -5.72 -1.57 12.46
C TRP A 229 -6.28 -0.15 12.58
N LEU A 230 -6.40 0.37 13.80
CA LEU A 230 -6.92 1.72 14.04
C LEU A 230 -6.03 2.77 13.36
N LEU A 231 -4.71 2.65 13.49
CA LEU A 231 -3.76 3.53 12.80
C LEU A 231 -3.93 3.48 11.28
N LEU A 232 -4.06 2.28 10.70
CA LEU A 232 -4.29 2.11 9.26
C LEU A 232 -5.62 2.72 8.83
N VAL A 233 -6.74 2.42 9.51
CA VAL A 233 -8.06 2.96 9.14
C VAL A 233 -8.06 4.49 9.17
N LEU A 234 -7.36 5.10 10.12
CA LEU A 234 -7.20 6.56 10.17
C LEU A 234 -6.28 7.09 9.04
N GLY A 235 -5.23 6.33 8.67
CA GLY A 235 -4.26 6.73 7.64
C GLY A 235 -4.75 6.53 6.21
N ILE A 236 -5.53 5.48 5.94
CA ILE A 236 -5.98 5.04 4.61
C ILE A 236 -6.58 6.18 3.76
N PRO A 237 -7.45 7.07 4.27
CA PRO A 237 -8.01 8.14 3.45
C PRO A 237 -6.95 9.08 2.87
N PHE A 238 -5.87 9.36 3.61
CA PHE A 238 -4.80 10.22 3.14
C PHE A 238 -4.01 9.57 2.01
N TRP A 239 -3.69 8.28 2.13
CA TRP A 239 -2.96 7.52 1.12
C TRP A 239 -3.83 7.27 -0.11
N ALA A 240 -5.10 6.89 0.08
CA ALA A 240 -6.07 6.79 -1.01
C ALA A 240 -6.16 8.12 -1.78
N ARG A 241 -6.22 9.27 -1.08
CA ARG A 241 -6.24 10.58 -1.77
C ARG A 241 -4.98 10.84 -2.59
N LEU A 242 -3.82 10.47 -2.06
CA LEU A 242 -2.54 10.60 -2.74
C LEU A 242 -2.52 9.76 -4.02
N GLU A 243 -2.87 8.48 -3.91
CA GLU A 243 -2.94 7.55 -5.04
C GLU A 243 -3.96 8.02 -6.09
N GLU A 244 -5.16 8.42 -5.67
CA GLU A 244 -6.19 8.92 -6.59
C GLU A 244 -5.75 10.19 -7.32
N ARG A 245 -4.97 11.07 -6.66
CA ARG A 245 -4.36 12.23 -7.33
C ARG A 245 -3.30 11.84 -8.36
N ILE A 246 -2.47 10.84 -8.05
CA ILE A 246 -1.41 10.37 -8.95
C ILE A 246 -2.01 9.67 -10.16
N PHE A 247 -2.98 8.78 -9.95
CA PHE A 247 -3.47 7.89 -10.99
C PHE A 247 -4.72 8.42 -11.72
N ARG A 248 -5.56 9.25 -11.10
CA ARG A 248 -6.83 9.70 -11.75
C ARG A 248 -6.80 11.12 -12.26
N ARG A 249 -6.04 12.02 -11.64
CA ARG A 249 -6.09 13.43 -12.03
C ARG A 249 -5.72 13.61 -13.50
N GLY A 250 -6.67 14.14 -14.29
CA GLY A 250 -6.49 14.37 -15.72
C GLY A 250 -6.73 13.14 -16.61
N ALA A 251 -7.15 12.00 -16.06
CA ALA A 251 -7.54 10.82 -16.82
C ALA A 251 -9.00 10.95 -17.32
N ASN A 252 -9.21 11.83 -18.30
CA ASN A 252 -10.56 12.21 -18.75
C ASN A 252 -11.08 11.37 -19.93
N THR A 253 -10.19 10.62 -20.58
CA THR A 253 -10.50 9.74 -21.72
C THR A 253 -10.39 8.27 -21.33
N TRP A 254 -11.14 7.39 -22.02
CA TRP A 254 -11.10 5.94 -21.76
C TRP A 254 -9.72 5.32 -21.95
N ARG A 255 -8.96 5.78 -22.96
CA ARG A 255 -7.58 5.35 -23.16
C ARG A 255 -6.69 5.72 -21.97
N GLN A 256 -6.80 6.94 -21.45
CA GLN A 256 -6.04 7.36 -20.26
C GLN A 256 -6.46 6.57 -19.03
N ILE A 257 -7.76 6.33 -18.83
CA ILE A 257 -8.30 5.52 -17.74
C ILE A 257 -7.68 4.12 -17.76
N ALA A 258 -7.71 3.44 -18.92
CA ALA A 258 -7.12 2.11 -19.06
C ALA A 258 -5.63 2.11 -18.70
N VAL A 259 -4.84 3.03 -19.29
CA VAL A 259 -3.39 3.13 -19.02
C VAL A 259 -3.11 3.42 -17.54
N ARG A 260 -3.84 4.36 -16.93
CA ARG A 260 -3.64 4.73 -15.53
C ARG A 260 -4.05 3.63 -14.56
N SER A 261 -5.07 2.84 -14.90
CA SER A 261 -5.46 1.67 -14.09
C SER A 261 -4.47 0.54 -14.21
N THR A 262 -3.88 0.30 -15.38
CA THR A 262 -2.74 -0.62 -15.52
C THR A 262 -1.56 -0.14 -14.68
N GLN A 263 -1.21 1.14 -14.73
CA GLN A 263 -0.15 1.72 -13.90
C GLN A 263 -0.43 1.58 -12.40
N PHE A 264 -1.68 1.77 -11.98
CA PHE A 264 -2.14 1.59 -10.61
C PHE A 264 -1.86 0.15 -10.13
N GLY A 265 -2.30 -0.86 -10.86
CA GLY A 265 -2.06 -2.27 -10.51
C GLY A 265 -0.56 -2.63 -10.48
N LEU A 266 0.20 -2.21 -11.49
CA LEU A 266 1.64 -2.51 -11.57
C LEU A 266 2.47 -1.78 -10.50
N ALA A 267 2.06 -0.59 -10.04
CA ALA A 267 2.75 0.13 -8.97
C ALA A 267 2.73 -0.66 -7.65
N HIS A 268 1.72 -1.49 -7.43
CA HIS A 268 1.59 -2.30 -6.22
C HIS A 268 2.64 -3.42 -6.13
N LEU A 269 3.25 -3.83 -7.24
CA LEU A 269 4.38 -4.76 -7.24
C LEU A 269 5.57 -4.20 -6.44
N ILE A 270 5.72 -2.87 -6.39
CA ILE A 270 6.75 -2.20 -5.59
C ILE A 270 6.50 -2.43 -4.09
N ALA A 271 5.25 -2.54 -3.66
CA ALA A 271 4.89 -2.82 -2.27
C ALA A 271 5.03 -4.31 -1.88
N GLY A 272 5.57 -5.16 -2.76
CA GLY A 272 5.77 -6.58 -2.49
C GLY A 272 4.60 -7.48 -2.86
N ILE A 273 3.52 -6.89 -3.39
CA ILE A 273 2.33 -7.63 -3.81
C ILE A 273 2.70 -8.58 -4.97
N PRO A 274 2.22 -9.83 -4.97
CA PRO A 274 2.43 -10.79 -6.06
C PRO A 274 2.03 -10.26 -7.43
N ILE A 275 2.70 -10.73 -8.50
CA ILE A 275 2.42 -10.29 -9.88
C ILE A 275 0.94 -10.45 -10.24
N LEU A 276 0.36 -11.61 -9.94
CA LEU A 276 -1.05 -11.92 -10.17
C LEU A 276 -1.97 -10.90 -9.48
N ALA A 277 -1.73 -10.64 -8.20
CA ALA A 277 -2.51 -9.68 -7.43
C ALA A 277 -2.36 -8.26 -7.98
N GLY A 278 -1.15 -7.84 -8.39
CA GLY A 278 -0.94 -6.56 -9.05
C GLY A 278 -1.71 -6.42 -10.37
N LEU A 279 -1.80 -7.48 -11.17
CA LEU A 279 -2.62 -7.52 -12.38
C LEU A 279 -4.12 -7.44 -12.05
N VAL A 280 -4.58 -8.15 -11.02
CA VAL A 280 -5.98 -8.11 -10.57
C VAL A 280 -6.35 -6.70 -10.06
N LEU A 281 -5.43 -5.99 -9.39
CA LEU A 281 -5.64 -4.62 -8.91
C LEU A 281 -5.88 -3.59 -10.03
N ILE A 282 -5.67 -3.94 -11.30
CA ILE A 282 -6.09 -3.13 -12.45
C ILE A 282 -7.62 -2.95 -12.44
N VAL A 283 -8.38 -3.96 -12.02
CA VAL A 283 -9.86 -3.94 -11.97
C VAL A 283 -10.39 -2.88 -11.00
N PRO A 284 -10.09 -2.90 -9.68
CA PRO A 284 -10.54 -1.85 -8.78
C PRO A 284 -10.00 -0.47 -9.21
N GLY A 285 -8.77 -0.40 -9.72
CA GLY A 285 -8.25 0.83 -10.29
C GLY A 285 -9.10 1.38 -11.43
N PHE A 286 -9.58 0.53 -12.34
CA PHE A 286 -10.49 0.92 -13.41
C PHE A 286 -11.85 1.37 -12.89
N LEU A 287 -12.41 0.69 -11.88
CA LEU A 287 -13.69 1.07 -11.28
C LEU A 287 -13.61 2.42 -10.54
N PHE A 288 -12.53 2.68 -9.81
CA PHE A 288 -12.26 4.00 -9.21
C PHE A 288 -12.13 5.10 -10.27
N ALA A 289 -11.49 4.80 -11.40
CA ALA A 289 -11.39 5.74 -12.52
C ALA A 289 -12.72 6.03 -13.22
N CYS A 290 -13.60 5.03 -13.31
CA CYS A 290 -14.97 5.24 -13.80
C CYS A 290 -15.75 6.17 -12.86
N ARG A 291 -15.61 5.97 -11.54
CA ARG A 291 -16.21 6.86 -10.54
C ARG A 291 -15.68 8.28 -10.66
N TYR A 292 -14.36 8.44 -10.75
CA TYR A 292 -13.69 9.72 -10.97
C TYR A 292 -14.29 10.45 -12.17
N LYS A 293 -14.31 9.78 -13.34
CA LYS A 293 -14.81 10.36 -14.60
C LYS A 293 -16.28 10.76 -14.50
N TYR A 294 -17.13 9.89 -13.94
CA TYR A 294 -18.56 10.18 -13.79
C TYR A 294 -18.81 11.45 -12.96
N VAL A 295 -18.15 11.58 -11.81
CA VAL A 295 -18.33 12.77 -10.94
C VAL A 295 -17.70 14.00 -11.58
N HIS A 296 -16.50 13.87 -12.15
CA HIS A 296 -15.84 14.94 -12.89
C HIS A 296 -16.74 15.51 -13.99
N ASP A 297 -17.24 14.66 -14.89
CA ASP A 297 -18.03 15.11 -16.04
C ASP A 297 -19.36 15.74 -15.60
N ARG A 298 -20.00 15.20 -14.55
CA ARG A 298 -21.23 15.77 -13.99
C ARG A 298 -20.99 17.13 -13.31
N TYR A 299 -19.89 17.28 -12.57
CA TYR A 299 -19.54 18.56 -11.95
C TYR A 299 -19.16 19.60 -13.00
N PHE A 300 -18.34 19.22 -13.99
CA PHE A 300 -17.91 20.10 -15.05
C PHE A 300 -19.10 20.65 -15.86
N LYS A 301 -20.07 19.80 -16.19
CA LYS A 301 -21.31 20.24 -16.85
C LYS A 301 -22.07 21.31 -16.06
N ARG A 302 -22.03 21.26 -14.73
CA ARG A 302 -22.76 22.18 -13.84
C ARG A 302 -22.01 23.48 -13.56
N THR A 303 -20.71 23.40 -13.30
CA THR A 303 -19.92 24.57 -12.85
C THR A 303 -19.13 25.21 -13.98
N GLN A 304 -18.90 24.50 -15.09
CA GLN A 304 -17.96 24.86 -16.15
C GLN A 304 -16.53 25.12 -15.64
N ASN A 305 -16.22 24.73 -14.40
CA ASN A 305 -14.91 24.88 -13.79
C ASN A 305 -14.17 23.54 -13.80
N PHE A 306 -13.19 23.42 -14.69
CA PHE A 306 -12.40 22.21 -14.87
C PHE A 306 -11.63 21.80 -13.60
N TYR A 307 -11.06 22.76 -12.87
CA TYR A 307 -10.24 22.47 -11.69
C TYR A 307 -11.09 21.93 -10.54
N GLU A 308 -12.26 22.54 -10.31
CA GLU A 308 -13.22 22.06 -9.31
C GLU A 308 -13.78 20.69 -9.68
N ALA A 309 -14.08 20.47 -10.96
CA ALA A 309 -14.52 19.16 -11.44
C ALA A 309 -13.46 18.07 -11.22
N GLN A 310 -12.18 18.38 -11.43
CA GLN A 310 -11.08 17.44 -11.14
C GLN A 310 -11.00 17.09 -9.65
N GLU A 311 -11.01 18.08 -8.76
CA GLU A 311 -10.96 17.81 -7.33
C GLU A 311 -12.23 17.08 -6.86
N ALA A 312 -13.42 17.39 -7.39
CA ALA A 312 -14.65 16.66 -7.09
C ALA A 312 -14.56 15.19 -7.50
N GLY A 313 -14.04 14.91 -8.70
CA GLY A 313 -13.76 13.56 -9.17
C GLY A 313 -12.80 12.82 -8.25
N VAL A 314 -11.66 13.44 -7.88
CA VAL A 314 -10.66 12.84 -6.97
C VAL A 314 -11.27 12.56 -5.61
N ILE A 315 -12.02 13.50 -5.03
CA ILE A 315 -12.65 13.32 -3.71
C ILE A 315 -13.63 12.14 -3.75
N ALA A 316 -14.42 12.03 -4.82
CA ALA A 316 -15.39 10.94 -4.95
C ALA A 316 -14.73 9.57 -5.11
N SER A 317 -13.67 9.44 -5.92
CA SER A 317 -12.94 8.18 -6.05
C SER A 317 -12.13 7.85 -4.80
N THR A 318 -11.59 8.86 -4.10
CA THR A 318 -10.91 8.69 -2.81
C THR A 318 -11.83 8.09 -1.76
N ALA A 319 -13.09 8.51 -1.70
CA ALA A 319 -14.04 7.94 -0.75
C ALA A 319 -14.30 6.46 -1.03
N ASP A 320 -14.59 6.09 -2.28
CA ASP A 320 -14.85 4.70 -2.66
C ASP A 320 -13.59 3.82 -2.42
N HIS A 321 -12.40 4.33 -2.74
CA HIS A 321 -11.12 3.64 -2.52
C HIS A 321 -10.79 3.49 -1.02
N ALA A 322 -10.93 4.55 -0.22
CA ALA A 322 -10.65 4.49 1.21
C ALA A 322 -11.61 3.52 1.94
N ILE A 323 -12.90 3.54 1.60
CA ILE A 323 -13.89 2.62 2.17
C ILE A 323 -13.58 1.18 1.73
N TYR A 324 -13.25 0.95 0.45
CA TYR A 324 -12.83 -0.35 -0.05
C TYR A 324 -11.65 -0.91 0.76
N ASN A 325 -10.60 -0.12 0.98
CA ASN A 325 -9.43 -0.53 1.75
C ASN A 325 -9.77 -0.74 3.23
N ALA A 326 -10.61 0.11 3.82
CA ALA A 326 -11.02 -0.04 5.21
C ALA A 326 -11.82 -1.34 5.43
N ILE A 327 -12.73 -1.69 4.52
CA ILE A 327 -13.45 -2.97 4.57
C ILE A 327 -12.45 -4.14 4.45
N LEU A 328 -11.57 -4.11 3.46
CA LEU A 328 -10.58 -5.17 3.23
C LEU A 328 -9.67 -5.38 4.45
N VAL A 329 -9.10 -4.30 5.00
CA VAL A 329 -8.21 -4.37 6.17
C VAL A 329 -8.97 -4.80 7.43
N THR A 330 -10.23 -4.39 7.58
CA THR A 330 -11.07 -4.85 8.70
C THR A 330 -11.37 -6.34 8.61
N LEU A 331 -11.71 -6.85 7.42
CA LEU A 331 -11.91 -8.28 7.21
C LEU A 331 -10.63 -9.07 7.52
N LEU A 332 -9.46 -8.59 7.07
CA LEU A 332 -8.17 -9.20 7.39
C LEU A 332 -7.95 -9.28 8.91
N VAL A 333 -8.20 -8.18 9.63
CA VAL A 333 -8.01 -8.13 11.09
C VAL A 333 -8.99 -9.05 11.81
N VAL A 334 -10.24 -9.11 11.38
CA VAL A 334 -11.22 -10.07 11.91
C VAL A 334 -10.71 -11.51 11.71
N THR A 335 -10.22 -11.85 10.52
CA THR A 335 -9.63 -13.18 10.26
C THR A 335 -8.43 -13.45 11.17
N VAL A 336 -7.53 -12.48 11.34
CA VAL A 336 -6.35 -12.62 12.22
C VAL A 336 -6.74 -12.80 13.68
N LEU A 337 -7.84 -12.19 14.13
CA LEU A 337 -8.33 -12.31 15.51
C LEU A 337 -9.15 -13.59 15.75
N MET A 338 -9.63 -14.24 14.68
CA MET A 338 -10.39 -15.50 14.75
C MET A 338 -9.51 -16.76 14.65
N LEU A 339 -8.27 -16.62 14.16
CA LEU A 339 -7.29 -17.70 13.99
C LEU A 339 -6.35 -17.80 15.19
#